data_AF-A0A358SVF3-F1
#
_entry.id   AF-A0A358SVF3-F1
#
_cell.length_a   1.000
_cell.length_b   1.000
_cell.length_c   1.000
_cell.angle_alpha   90.00
_cell.angle_beta   90.00
_cell.angle_gamma   90.00
#
_symmetry.space_group_name_H-M   'P 1'
#
loop_
_entity.id
_entity.type
_entity.pdbx_description
1 polymer ?
#
loop_
_entity_poly.entity_id
_entity_poly.type
_entity_poly.pdbx_seq_one_letter_code
_entity_poly.pdbx_strand_id
1 'polypeptide(L)'
;MAGLARPAQTRLPDGFTVELAADVHRSRDGRLMLGGSRPRLLRLSEAAARLLGPGELTVADEATAALARRLADIGAVIPPAAAVAVSDVTIVIPVRDRARMLREPAPLRSALVAQDCATLAKDGV
;
A
#
# COMPACT_ATOMS: atom_id res chain seq x y z
N MET A 1 15.58 -16.74 17.49
CA MET A 1 14.46 -16.12 16.74
C MET A 1 15.01 -15.50 15.48
N ALA A 2 14.91 -16.20 14.35
CA ALA A 2 15.38 -15.68 13.06
C ALA A 2 14.42 -14.57 12.62
N GLY A 3 14.92 -13.32 12.56
CA GLY A 3 14.19 -12.26 11.90
C GLY A 3 14.03 -12.65 10.43
N LEU A 4 12.80 -12.58 9.91
CA LEU A 4 12.59 -12.70 8.48
C LEU A 4 13.43 -11.60 7.81
N ALA A 5 14.33 -12.00 6.91
CA ALA A 5 15.13 -11.05 6.19
C ALA A 5 14.19 -10.11 5.43
N ARG A 6 14.43 -8.80 5.56
CA ARG A 6 13.70 -7.79 4.80
C ARG A 6 13.72 -8.19 3.32
N PRO A 7 12.60 -8.08 2.59
CA PRO A 7 12.60 -8.41 1.18
C PRO A 7 13.72 -7.63 0.48
N ALA A 8 14.61 -8.35 -0.20
CA ALA A 8 15.78 -7.78 -0.87
C ALA A 8 15.38 -6.84 -2.03
N GLN A 9 14.11 -6.88 -2.44
CA GLN A 9 13.57 -6.12 -3.55
C GLN A 9 12.45 -5.21 -3.06
N THR A 10 12.69 -3.90 -3.16
CA THR A 10 11.69 -2.85 -2.88
C THR A 10 10.92 -2.47 -4.15
N ARG A 11 11.40 -2.89 -5.33
CA ARG A 11 10.76 -2.64 -6.62
C ARG A 11 9.47 -3.45 -6.71
N LEU A 12 8.40 -2.81 -7.20
CA LEU A 12 7.17 -3.53 -7.51
C LEU A 12 7.37 -4.42 -8.75
N PRO A 13 6.72 -5.60 -8.82
CA PRO A 13 6.81 -6.48 -9.98
C PRO A 13 6.25 -5.83 -11.25
N ASP A 14 6.77 -6.19 -12.41
CA ASP A 14 6.17 -5.81 -13.68
C ASP A 14 4.77 -6.44 -13.81
N GLY A 15 3.83 -5.70 -14.39
CA GLY A 15 2.41 -6.07 -14.45
C GLY A 15 1.63 -5.80 -13.16
N PHE A 16 2.27 -5.32 -12.09
CA PHE A 16 1.55 -4.94 -10.87
C PHE A 16 0.77 -3.64 -11.07
N THR A 17 -0.52 -3.66 -10.75
CA THR A 17 -1.43 -2.53 -10.92
C THR A 17 -1.79 -1.90 -9.59
N VAL A 18 -1.89 -0.57 -9.56
CA VAL A 18 -2.36 0.21 -8.42
C VAL A 18 -3.38 1.25 -8.87
N GLU A 19 -4.34 1.54 -7.99
CA GLU A 19 -5.36 2.58 -8.18
C GLU A 19 -5.28 3.63 -7.08
N LEU A 20 -5.74 4.84 -7.34
CA LEU A 20 -5.83 5.89 -6.33
C LEU A 20 -6.75 5.45 -5.19
N ALA A 21 -6.32 5.72 -3.96
CA ALA A 21 -7.20 5.54 -2.81
C ALA A 21 -8.41 6.48 -2.93
N ALA A 22 -9.58 6.00 -2.48
CA ALA A 22 -10.85 6.70 -2.65
C ALA A 22 -10.90 8.08 -1.96
N ASP A 23 -10.03 8.31 -0.97
CA ASP A 23 -9.87 9.56 -0.23
C ASP A 23 -8.84 10.51 -0.85
N VAL A 24 -8.26 10.15 -2.00
CA VAL A 24 -7.30 10.98 -2.74
C VAL A 24 -8.00 11.80 -3.81
N HIS A 25 -7.97 13.11 -3.61
CA HIS A 25 -8.48 14.09 -4.56
C HIS A 25 -7.36 14.66 -5.44
N ARG A 26 -7.67 14.95 -6.70
CA ARG A 26 -6.75 15.52 -7.69
C ARG A 26 -7.19 16.89 -8.17
N SER A 27 -6.23 17.77 -8.43
CA SER A 27 -6.48 18.99 -9.19
C SER A 27 -6.86 18.68 -10.63
N ARG A 28 -7.48 19.66 -11.30
CA ARG A 28 -7.89 19.54 -12.71
C ARG A 28 -6.72 19.25 -13.66
N ASP A 29 -5.54 19.79 -13.37
CA ASP A 29 -4.32 19.53 -14.14
C ASP A 29 -3.62 18.21 -13.75
N GLY A 30 -4.16 17.48 -12.77
CA GLY A 30 -3.65 16.21 -12.28
C GLY A 30 -2.31 16.30 -11.55
N ARG A 31 -1.79 17.51 -11.31
CA ARG A 31 -0.46 17.74 -10.72
C ARG A 31 -0.46 17.89 -9.22
N LEU A 32 -1.59 18.19 -8.61
CA LEU A 32 -1.75 18.24 -7.16
C LEU A 32 -2.64 17.09 -6.71
N MET A 33 -2.24 16.45 -5.62
CA MET A 33 -3.01 15.39 -4.98
C MET A 33 -3.11 15.66 -3.48
N LEU A 34 -4.28 15.40 -2.89
CA LEU A 34 -4.53 15.53 -1.45
C LEU A 34 -5.29 14.30 -0.97
N GLY A 35 -4.77 13.60 0.05
CA GLY A 35 -5.45 12.46 0.66
C GLY A 35 -4.49 11.32 1.03
N GLY A 36 -5.04 10.13 1.20
CA GLY A 36 -4.34 8.91 1.58
C GLY A 36 -4.28 8.67 3.08
N SER A 37 -3.74 7.51 3.48
CA SER A 37 -3.73 7.03 4.88
C SER A 37 -3.08 7.98 5.90
N ARG A 38 -2.20 8.87 5.41
CA ARG A 38 -1.71 10.05 6.14
C ARG A 38 -1.84 11.24 5.20
N PRO A 39 -2.87 12.09 5.31
CA PRO A 39 -3.19 13.08 4.30
C PRO A 39 -2.07 14.09 4.13
N ARG A 40 -1.63 14.29 2.88
CA ARG A 40 -0.58 15.26 2.50
C ARG A 40 -0.92 15.87 1.15
N LEU A 41 -0.51 17.12 0.93
CA LEU A 41 -0.50 17.70 -0.40
C LEU A 41 0.76 17.23 -1.15
N LEU A 42 0.57 16.58 -2.29
CA LEU A 42 1.64 16.09 -3.16
C LEU A 42 1.61 16.86 -4.47
N ARG A 43 2.80 17.21 -4.95
CA ARG A 43 2.97 17.85 -6.26
C ARG A 43 3.68 16.89 -7.20
N LEU A 44 2.96 16.40 -8.19
CA LEU A 44 3.50 15.57 -9.26
C LEU A 44 4.23 16.43 -10.30
N SER A 45 5.30 15.86 -10.84
CA SER A 45 5.84 16.32 -12.11
C SER A 45 4.82 16.09 -13.21
N GLU A 46 4.94 16.84 -14.31
CA GLU A 46 4.06 16.66 -15.47
C GLU A 46 4.17 15.23 -16.05
N ALA A 47 5.38 14.68 -16.08
CA ALA A 47 5.62 13.29 -16.49
C ALA A 47 4.89 12.29 -15.58
N ALA A 48 4.98 12.45 -14.26
CA ALA A 48 4.30 11.55 -13.31
C ALA A 48 2.77 11.66 -13.41
N ALA A 49 2.25 12.88 -13.58
CA ALA A 49 0.81 13.11 -13.76
C ALA A 49 0.29 12.45 -15.05
N ARG A 50 1.08 12.45 -16.14
CA ARG A 50 0.77 11.73 -17.38
C ARG A 50 0.78 10.21 -17.18
N LEU A 51 1.79 9.68 -16.50
CA LEU A 51 1.91 8.23 -16.25
C LEU A 51 0.73 7.68 -15.43
N LEU A 52 0.25 8.44 -14.45
CA LEU A 52 -0.86 8.01 -13.58
C LEU A 52 -2.24 8.11 -14.26
N GLY A 53 -2.33 8.78 -15.42
CA GLY A 53 -3.56 8.88 -16.21
C GLY A 53 -4.80 9.27 -15.37
N PRO A 54 -5.91 8.49 -15.43
CA PRO A 54 -7.14 8.77 -14.69
C PRO A 54 -7.07 8.43 -13.19
N GLY A 55 -6.02 7.74 -12.73
CA GLY A 55 -5.89 7.27 -11.35
C GLY A 55 -5.49 5.80 -11.21
N GLU A 56 -5.09 5.15 -12.30
CA GLU A 56 -4.59 3.78 -12.32
C GLU A 56 -3.19 3.79 -12.93
N LEU A 57 -2.29 2.98 -12.39
CA LEU A 57 -0.93 2.84 -12.86
C LEU A 57 -0.54 1.36 -12.84
N THR A 58 -0.10 0.85 -13.99
CA THR A 58 0.50 -0.49 -14.10
C THR A 58 2.02 -0.36 -14.27
N VAL A 59 2.76 -1.15 -13.51
CA VAL A 59 4.22 -1.20 -13.59
C VAL A 59 4.64 -1.88 -14.88
N ALA A 60 5.28 -1.14 -15.77
CA ALA A 60 5.80 -1.64 -17.06
C ALA A 60 7.32 -1.44 -17.20
N ASP A 61 7.89 -0.54 -16.41
CA ASP A 61 9.30 -0.14 -16.47
C ASP A 61 9.77 0.42 -15.12
N GLU A 62 11.03 0.84 -15.07
CA GLU A 62 11.62 1.40 -13.84
C GLU A 62 10.94 2.70 -13.38
N ALA A 63 10.48 3.54 -14.31
CA ALA A 63 9.85 4.82 -13.97
C ALA A 63 8.48 4.61 -13.32
N THR A 64 7.66 3.74 -13.90
CA THR A 64 6.35 3.35 -13.38
C THR A 64 6.48 2.56 -12.07
N ALA A 65 7.47 1.67 -11.95
CA ALA A 65 7.78 0.97 -10.70
C ALA A 65 8.13 1.93 -9.56
N ALA A 66 9.02 2.89 -9.83
CA ALA A 66 9.44 3.88 -8.85
C ALA A 66 8.30 4.83 -8.44
N LEU A 67 7.46 5.23 -9.39
CA LEU A 67 6.29 6.06 -9.12
C LEU A 67 5.26 5.31 -8.27
N ALA A 68 4.88 4.09 -8.67
CA ALA A 68 3.95 3.25 -7.93
C ALA A 68 4.44 2.99 -6.50
N ARG A 69 5.75 2.69 -6.34
CA ARG A 69 6.34 2.47 -5.02
C ARG A 69 6.22 3.69 -4.12
N ARG A 70 6.56 4.89 -4.62
CA ARG A 70 6.47 6.13 -3.84
C ARG A 70 5.03 6.46 -3.44
N LEU A 71 4.09 6.29 -4.36
CA LEU A 71 2.67 6.52 -4.08
C LEU A 71 2.12 5.52 -3.05
N ALA A 72 2.59 4.27 -3.08
CA ALA A 72 2.22 3.25 -2.10
C ALA A 72 2.81 3.57 -0.71
N ASP A 73 4.09 3.98 -0.65
CA ASP A 73 4.77 4.32 0.60
C ASP A 73 4.10 5.48 1.35
N ILE A 74 3.45 6.39 0.63
CA ILE A 74 2.69 7.52 1.21
C ILE A 74 1.19 7.21 1.39
N GLY A 75 0.74 6.03 0.96
CA GLY A 75 -0.65 5.58 1.07
C GLY A 75 -1.63 6.30 0.13
N ALA A 76 -1.15 6.82 -1.01
CA ALA A 76 -1.98 7.51 -2.01
C ALA A 76 -2.57 6.56 -3.07
N VAL A 77 -2.02 5.35 -3.17
CA VAL A 77 -2.54 4.29 -4.04
C VAL A 77 -2.71 3.00 -3.25
N ILE A 78 -3.64 2.18 -3.71
CA ILE A 78 -3.95 0.86 -3.18
C ILE A 78 -3.91 -0.16 -4.32
N PRO A 79 -3.64 -1.45 -4.05
CA PRO A 79 -3.88 -2.50 -5.04
C PRO A 79 -5.37 -2.53 -5.41
N PRO A 80 -5.72 -2.84 -6.67
CA PRO A 80 -7.10 -2.98 -7.07
C PRO A 80 -7.77 -4.09 -6.25
N ALA A 81 -9.04 -3.90 -5.94
CA ALA A 81 -9.81 -4.91 -5.22
C ALA A 81 -9.85 -6.23 -6.02
N ALA A 82 -9.19 -7.27 -5.50
CA ALA A 82 -9.29 -8.59 -6.08
C ALA A 82 -10.68 -9.16 -5.79
N ALA A 83 -11.43 -9.53 -6.84
CA ALA A 83 -12.69 -10.24 -6.70
C ALA A 83 -12.42 -11.72 -6.35
N VAL A 84 -12.02 -11.97 -5.10
CA VAL A 84 -11.81 -13.32 -4.56
C VAL A 84 -12.93 -13.61 -3.57
N ALA A 85 -13.53 -14.80 -3.64
CA ALA A 85 -14.51 -15.22 -2.66
C ALA A 85 -13.84 -15.31 -1.28
N VAL A 86 -14.52 -14.83 -0.24
CA VAL A 86 -13.96 -14.81 1.14
C VAL A 86 -13.57 -16.23 1.59
N SER A 87 -14.27 -17.27 1.11
CA SER A 87 -13.94 -18.68 1.36
C SER A 87 -12.55 -19.11 0.86
N ASP A 88 -12.02 -18.41 -0.14
CA ASP A 88 -10.75 -18.75 -0.80
C ASP A 88 -9.58 -17.96 -0.21
N VAL A 89 -9.83 -17.12 0.80
CA VAL A 89 -8.84 -16.25 1.44
C VAL A 89 -8.49 -16.78 2.82
N THR A 90 -7.22 -17.15 3.02
CA THR A 90 -6.68 -17.41 4.37
C THR A 90 -6.01 -16.15 4.92
N ILE A 91 -6.50 -15.66 6.07
CA ILE A 91 -5.90 -14.50 6.77
C ILE A 91 -4.92 -14.99 7.83
N VAL A 92 -3.67 -14.57 7.75
CA VAL A 92 -2.66 -14.82 8.78
C VAL A 92 -2.53 -13.58 9.67
N ILE A 93 -2.89 -13.70 10.95
CA ILE A 93 -2.74 -12.64 11.95
C ILE A 93 -1.59 -13.02 12.88
N PRO A 94 -0.40 -12.40 12.76
CA PRO A 94 0.70 -12.67 13.67
C PRO A 94 0.34 -12.13 15.06
N VAL A 95 0.36 -13.01 16.06
CA VAL A 95 0.13 -12.61 17.46
C VAL A 95 1.41 -12.75 18.24
N ARG A 96 1.86 -11.61 18.75
CA ARG A 96 2.94 -11.55 19.74
C ARG A 96 2.35 -11.13 21.08
N ASP A 97 2.47 -12.03 22.05
CA ASP A 97 2.20 -11.78 23.48
C ASP A 97 0.78 -11.28 23.83
N ARG A 98 -0.19 -11.38 22.89
CA ARG A 98 -1.57 -10.85 23.05
C ARG A 98 -2.66 -11.78 22.48
N ALA A 99 -2.54 -13.09 22.74
CA ALA A 99 -3.49 -14.12 22.28
C ALA A 99 -4.97 -13.83 22.61
N ARG A 100 -5.25 -13.12 23.71
CA ARG A 100 -6.62 -12.74 24.10
C ARG A 100 -7.35 -11.89 23.05
N MET A 101 -6.62 -11.12 22.23
CA MET A 101 -7.21 -10.24 21.21
C MET A 101 -7.79 -11.02 20.01
N LEU A 102 -7.47 -12.30 19.85
CA LEU A 102 -8.07 -13.17 18.82
C LEU A 102 -9.46 -13.68 19.18
N ARG A 103 -9.90 -13.54 20.44
CA ARG A 103 -11.21 -14.02 20.88
C ARG A 103 -12.35 -13.07 20.49
N GLU A 104 -12.03 -11.80 20.24
CA GLU A 104 -12.98 -10.78 19.77
C GLU A 104 -12.35 -10.00 18.61
N PRO A 105 -12.11 -10.64 17.45
CA PRO A 105 -11.61 -9.91 16.31
C PRO A 105 -12.71 -8.95 15.85
N ALA A 106 -12.42 -7.64 15.86
CA ALA A 106 -13.28 -6.66 15.20
C ALA A 106 -13.52 -7.10 13.74
N PRO A 107 -14.71 -6.86 13.17
CA PRO A 107 -15.04 -7.33 11.83
C PRO A 107 -14.03 -6.77 10.83
N LEU A 108 -13.19 -7.66 10.27
CA LEU A 108 -12.22 -7.33 9.23
C LEU A 108 -12.98 -7.14 7.92
N ARG A 109 -13.24 -5.88 7.55
CA ARG A 109 -13.93 -5.53 6.30
C ARG A 109 -13.02 -5.64 5.06
N SER A 110 -11.72 -5.73 5.27
CA SER A 110 -10.71 -5.99 4.25
C SER A 110 -9.46 -6.52 4.94
N ALA A 111 -8.94 -7.66 4.48
CA ALA A 111 -7.65 -8.18 4.94
C ALA A 111 -6.56 -7.48 4.13
N LEU A 112 -5.93 -6.47 4.71
CA LEU A 112 -4.65 -6.00 4.20
C LEU A 112 -3.66 -7.15 4.40
N VAL A 113 -3.14 -7.73 3.31
CA VAL A 113 -1.92 -8.55 3.40
C VAL A 113 -0.84 -7.61 3.92
N ALA A 114 -0.49 -7.76 5.20
CA ALA A 114 0.58 -6.99 5.81
C ALA A 114 1.89 -7.41 5.13
N GLN A 115 2.32 -6.65 4.13
CA GLN A 115 3.68 -6.74 3.61
C GLN A 115 4.60 -6.05 4.61
N ASP A 116 5.11 -6.88 5.54
CA ASP A 116 6.19 -6.62 6.49
C ASP A 116 6.33 -5.15 6.95
N CYS A 117 5.41 -4.69 7.80
CA CYS A 117 5.64 -3.51 8.61
C CYS A 117 6.57 -3.89 9.77
N ALA A 118 7.87 -3.88 9.52
CA ALA A 118 8.88 -4.00 10.57
C ALA A 118 8.69 -2.86 11.59
N THR A 119 8.03 -3.17 12.71
CA THR A 119 7.94 -2.25 13.85
C THR A 119 9.24 -2.38 14.63
N LEU A 120 10.17 -1.43 14.44
CA LEU A 120 11.33 -1.28 15.31
C LEU A 120 10.86 -0.69 16.64
N ALA A 121 10.55 -1.55 17.61
CA ALA A 121 10.61 -1.18 19.01
C ALA A 121 12.09 -1.25 19.44
N LYS A 122 12.72 -0.10 19.62
CA LYS A 122 13.89 0.00 20.52
C LYS A 122 13.39 0.66 21.80
N ASP A 123 13.22 -0.18 22.80
CA ASP A 123 13.02 0.25 24.18
C ASP A 123 14.25 1.04 24.64
N GLY A 124 13.96 2.14 25.32
CA GLY A 124 14.95 2.96 26.01
C GLY A 124 15.60 2.18 27.15
N VAL A 125 16.85 2.55 27.41
CA VAL A 125 17.51 2.39 28.70
C VAL A 125 17.36 3.70 29.45
#